data_AF-A0A671UR04-F1
#
_entry.id   AF-A0A671UR04-F1
#
_cell.length_a   1.000
_cell.length_b   1.000
_cell.length_c   1.000
_cell.angle_alpha   90.00
_cell.angle_beta   90.00
_cell.angle_gamma   90.00
#
_symmetry.space_group_name_H-M   'P 1'
#
loop_
_entity.id
_entity.type
_entity.pdbx_description
1 polymer ?
#
loop_
_entity_poly.entity_id
_entity_poly.type
_entity_poly.pdbx_seq_one_letter_code
_entity_poly.pdbx_strand_id
1 'polypeptide(L)'
;MMQVSFTSTILLSFFPRPVYPTHMSQRSSDDEEHGGRSPPLEVSDEECLRERVSYVSPGDLGSKKKIRLYQFLLDLLRNGDMKDSIWWVDRDKGTFQFSSKHKEALAHRWGIQKGNRKKMTYQKMARALRNYGKTGEVKKIKKKLTYQFSDEVLGKSHLERKPYV
;
A
#
# COMPACT_ATOMS: atom_id res chain seq x y z
N MET A 1 35.94 -51.40 11.79
CA MET A 1 34.51 -51.00 11.76
C MET A 1 34.35 -49.90 10.72
N MET A 2 33.78 -50.21 9.56
CA MET A 2 33.48 -49.23 8.52
C MET A 2 32.04 -48.75 8.70
N GLN A 3 31.86 -47.44 8.88
CA GLN A 3 30.54 -46.82 8.87
C GLN A 3 30.14 -46.53 7.42
N VAL A 4 29.09 -47.21 6.95
CA VAL A 4 28.44 -46.94 5.68
C VAL A 4 27.54 -45.72 5.82
N SER A 5 27.73 -44.72 4.97
CA SER A 5 26.87 -43.53 4.88
C SER A 5 25.79 -43.78 3.82
N PHE A 6 24.52 -43.71 4.20
CA PHE A 6 23.40 -43.73 3.26
C PHE A 6 23.04 -42.30 2.85
N THR A 7 23.30 -41.94 1.59
CA THR A 7 22.69 -40.77 0.96
C THR A 7 21.35 -41.19 0.33
N SER A 8 20.24 -40.68 0.87
CA SER A 8 18.92 -40.85 0.25
C SER A 8 18.71 -39.77 -0.81
N THR A 9 18.73 -40.18 -2.07
CA THR A 9 18.34 -39.37 -3.23
C THR A 9 16.82 -39.39 -3.35
N ILE A 10 16.14 -38.26 -3.13
CA ILE A 10 14.71 -38.12 -3.43
C ILE A 10 14.56 -37.77 -4.92
N LEU A 11 14.06 -38.73 -5.69
CA LEU A 11 13.62 -38.54 -7.06
C LEU A 11 12.26 -37.83 -7.06
N LEU A 12 12.21 -36.57 -7.50
CA LEU A 12 10.95 -35.88 -7.82
C LEU A 12 10.58 -36.17 -9.27
N SER A 13 9.62 -37.08 -9.45
CA SER A 13 8.96 -37.37 -10.71
C SER A 13 8.18 -36.15 -11.20
N PHE A 14 8.65 -35.55 -12.30
CA PHE A 14 8.00 -34.46 -13.00
C PHE A 14 6.90 -35.04 -13.91
N PHE A 15 5.64 -34.84 -13.55
CA PHE A 15 4.51 -35.10 -14.44
C PHE A 15 4.18 -33.83 -15.25
N PRO A 16 4.26 -33.83 -16.59
CA PRO A 16 3.85 -32.70 -17.40
C PRO A 16 2.31 -32.58 -17.42
N ARG A 17 1.81 -31.35 -17.30
CA ARG A 17 0.38 -31.03 -17.43
C ARG A 17 -0.04 -31.00 -18.91
N PRO A 18 -1.22 -31.54 -19.27
CA PRO A 18 -1.73 -31.46 -20.64
C PRO A 18 -2.18 -30.04 -20.97
N VAL A 19 -1.77 -29.56 -22.14
CA VAL A 19 -2.20 -28.29 -22.74
C VAL A 19 -3.48 -28.57 -23.54
N TYR A 20 -4.58 -27.89 -23.21
CA TYR A 20 -5.80 -27.94 -24.03
C TYR A 20 -5.73 -26.87 -25.13
N PRO A 21 -6.13 -27.20 -26.39
CA PRO A 21 -6.14 -26.25 -27.49
C PRO A 21 -7.30 -25.26 -27.35
N THR A 22 -7.00 -23.98 -27.55
CA THR A 22 -7.99 -22.91 -27.71
C THR A 22 -8.67 -23.06 -29.06
N HIS A 23 -9.99 -23.27 -29.03
CA HIS A 23 -10.84 -23.38 -30.20
C HIS A 23 -10.75 -22.11 -31.06
N MET A 24 -10.34 -22.26 -32.31
CA MET A 24 -10.46 -21.24 -33.34
C MET A 24 -11.95 -21.01 -33.62
N SER A 25 -12.44 -19.79 -33.46
CA SER A 25 -13.71 -19.39 -34.06
C SER A 25 -13.47 -18.19 -34.96
N GLN A 26 -13.40 -18.49 -36.25
CA GLN A 26 -13.63 -17.58 -37.36
C GLN A 26 -15.12 -17.25 -37.41
N ARG A 27 -15.48 -15.96 -37.45
CA ARG A 27 -16.72 -15.46 -38.07
C ARG A 27 -16.53 -13.96 -38.32
N SER A 28 -16.09 -13.58 -39.52
CA SER A 28 -16.88 -13.27 -40.73
C SER A 28 -17.39 -11.82 -40.73
N SER A 29 -17.05 -11.15 -41.83
CA SER A 29 -17.29 -9.77 -42.23
C SER A 29 -18.74 -9.51 -42.68
N ASP A 30 -19.07 -8.22 -42.74
CA ASP A 30 -19.94 -7.51 -43.69
C ASP A 30 -21.42 -7.24 -43.40
N ASP A 31 -21.83 -6.09 -43.94
CA ASP A 31 -22.87 -5.12 -43.62
C ASP A 31 -24.33 -5.49 -43.96
N GLU A 32 -25.30 -4.80 -43.34
CA GLU A 32 -26.22 -3.85 -44.00
C GLU A 32 -27.53 -3.58 -43.21
N GLU A 33 -27.71 -2.28 -43.01
CA GLU A 33 -28.89 -1.45 -42.72
C GLU A 33 -30.28 -1.98 -43.15
N HIS A 34 -31.28 -1.90 -42.26
CA HIS A 34 -32.68 -1.63 -42.65
C HIS A 34 -33.39 -0.78 -41.57
N GLY A 35 -33.89 0.38 -41.98
CA GLY A 35 -34.50 1.40 -41.14
C GLY A 35 -35.78 0.98 -40.42
N GLY A 36 -35.94 1.54 -39.22
CA GLY A 36 -37.17 1.51 -38.44
C GLY A 36 -37.29 2.80 -37.62
N ARG A 37 -37.91 3.81 -38.22
CA ARG A 37 -38.33 5.06 -37.57
C ARG A 37 -39.14 4.72 -36.30
N SER A 38 -38.72 5.25 -35.15
CA SER A 38 -39.52 5.30 -33.92
C SER A 38 -39.51 6.73 -33.36
N PRO A 39 -40.59 7.16 -32.68
CA PRO A 39 -40.99 8.55 -32.56
C PRO A 39 -40.13 9.36 -31.57
N PRO A 40 -40.11 10.70 -31.68
CA PRO A 40 -39.48 11.58 -30.70
C PRO A 40 -40.36 11.61 -29.45
N LEU A 41 -39.84 11.09 -28.33
CA LEU A 41 -40.50 11.23 -27.03
C LEU A 41 -39.93 12.47 -26.34
N GLU A 42 -40.85 13.36 -26.00
CA GLU A 42 -40.62 14.64 -25.34
C GLU A 42 -40.11 14.47 -23.90
N VAL A 43 -39.41 15.52 -23.48
CA VAL A 43 -38.74 15.81 -22.22
C VAL A 43 -39.50 15.37 -20.97
N SER A 44 -38.77 14.72 -20.04
CA SER A 44 -39.06 14.78 -18.62
C SER A 44 -37.75 14.97 -17.85
N ASP A 45 -37.62 16.10 -17.18
CA ASP A 45 -36.51 16.50 -16.34
C ASP A 45 -36.46 15.65 -15.05
N GLU A 46 -35.52 14.72 -14.95
CA GLU A 46 -35.11 14.13 -13.67
C GLU A 46 -33.58 14.07 -13.57
N GLU A 47 -32.98 15.23 -13.26
CA GLU A 47 -31.64 15.30 -12.67
C GLU A 47 -31.65 14.64 -11.28
N CYS A 48 -31.39 13.34 -11.19
CA CYS A 48 -31.08 12.72 -9.90
C CYS A 48 -30.20 11.48 -10.02
N LEU A 49 -28.98 11.61 -10.58
CA LEU A 49 -27.99 10.56 -10.38
C LEU A 49 -26.54 11.05 -10.30
N ARG A 50 -26.27 11.64 -9.14
CA ARG A 50 -25.02 11.55 -8.39
C ARG A 50 -23.77 12.08 -9.08
N GLU A 51 -23.80 13.37 -9.37
CA GLU A 51 -22.64 14.21 -9.13
C GLU A 51 -22.34 14.18 -7.63
N ARG A 52 -21.44 13.27 -7.20
CA ARG A 52 -20.90 13.32 -5.84
C ARG A 52 -19.87 14.45 -5.83
N VAL A 53 -20.39 15.67 -5.80
CA VAL A 53 -19.68 16.88 -5.41
C VAL A 53 -18.83 16.52 -4.20
N SER A 54 -17.52 16.43 -4.41
CA SER A 54 -16.58 16.53 -3.32
C SER A 54 -16.80 17.92 -2.75
N TYR A 55 -17.51 18.02 -1.62
CA TYR A 55 -17.50 19.20 -0.77
C TYR A 55 -16.05 19.42 -0.32
N VAL A 56 -15.25 20.02 -1.20
CA VAL A 56 -14.00 20.65 -0.84
C VAL A 56 -14.40 21.99 -0.22
N SER A 57 -14.18 22.11 1.09
CA SER A 57 -14.19 23.43 1.72
C SER A 57 -13.19 24.32 0.96
N PRO A 58 -13.61 25.53 0.52
CA PRO A 58 -12.73 26.50 -0.11
C PRO A 58 -11.92 27.18 1.00
N GLY A 59 -10.87 26.51 1.43
CA GLY A 59 -9.92 27.00 2.42
C GLY A 59 -8.61 26.27 2.23
N ASP A 60 -7.64 26.98 1.66
CA ASP A 60 -6.26 26.55 1.43
C ASP A 60 -6.04 25.57 0.27
N LEU A 61 -5.95 26.13 -0.94
CA LEU A 61 -5.32 25.49 -2.11
C LEU A 61 -3.87 25.97 -2.28
N GLY A 62 -3.13 26.14 -1.17
CA GLY A 62 -1.69 26.14 -1.21
C GLY A 62 -1.19 24.73 -1.54
N SER A 63 -0.87 24.46 -2.82
CA SER A 63 -0.16 23.26 -3.32
C SER A 63 -0.03 22.10 -2.33
N LYS A 64 -1.14 21.37 -2.06
CA LYS A 64 -1.18 20.31 -1.03
C LYS A 64 -0.14 19.25 -1.35
N LYS A 65 1.03 19.33 -0.70
CA LYS A 65 2.14 18.40 -0.90
C LYS A 65 1.62 16.99 -0.65
N LYS A 66 1.89 16.07 -1.60
CA LYS A 66 1.48 14.66 -1.45
C LYS A 66 2.16 14.06 -0.21
N ILE A 67 1.38 13.79 0.84
CA ILE A 67 1.90 13.17 2.06
C ILE A 67 2.58 11.82 1.77
N ARG A 68 3.76 11.63 2.37
CA ARG A 68 4.53 10.38 2.32
C ARG A 68 4.15 9.47 3.49
N LEU A 69 4.35 8.15 3.32
CA LEU A 69 3.93 7.18 4.33
C LEU A 69 4.62 7.42 5.68
N TYR A 70 5.93 7.69 5.69
CA TYR A 70 6.65 7.89 6.95
C TYR A 70 6.13 9.11 7.73
N GLN A 71 5.72 10.17 7.02
CA GLN A 71 5.14 11.38 7.62
C GLN A 71 3.80 11.05 8.28
N PHE A 72 2.92 10.36 7.54
CA PHE A 72 1.66 9.87 8.08
C PHE A 72 1.84 9.02 9.35
N LEU A 73 2.78 8.07 9.34
CA LEU A 73 3.05 7.23 10.52
C LEU A 73 3.58 8.03 11.70
N LEU A 74 4.47 8.99 11.45
CA LEU A 74 5.03 9.86 12.48
C LEU A 74 3.94 10.74 13.10
N ASP A 75 3.02 11.27 12.30
CA ASP A 75 1.89 12.08 12.77
C ASP A 75 0.95 11.25 13.66
N LEU A 76 0.61 10.02 13.25
CA LEU A 76 -0.17 9.10 14.10
C LEU A 76 0.48 8.88 15.46
N LEU A 77 1.78 8.61 15.44
CA LEU A 77 2.58 8.32 16.62
C LEU A 77 2.77 9.54 17.55
N ARG A 78 2.81 10.76 17.00
CA ARG A 78 2.90 12.00 17.77
C ARG A 78 1.56 12.39 18.41
N ASN A 79 0.48 12.24 17.65
CA ASN A 79 -0.87 12.56 18.13
C ASN A 79 -1.43 11.47 19.05
N GLY A 80 -0.83 10.28 19.05
CA GLY A 80 -1.33 9.14 19.80
C GLY A 80 -2.60 8.55 19.19
N ASP A 81 -2.77 8.68 17.88
CA ASP A 81 -3.86 8.06 17.13
C ASP A 81 -3.60 6.56 16.96
N MET A 82 -4.66 5.75 16.94
CA MET A 82 -4.58 4.31 16.61
C MET A 82 -3.54 3.54 17.44
N LYS A 83 -3.46 3.81 18.76
CA LYS A 83 -2.50 3.17 19.68
C LYS A 83 -2.58 1.63 19.65
N ASP A 84 -3.74 1.07 19.33
CA ASP A 84 -3.94 -0.39 19.19
C ASP A 84 -3.30 -0.98 17.93
N SER A 85 -2.92 -0.13 16.97
CA SER A 85 -2.33 -0.50 15.67
C SER A 85 -0.85 -0.16 15.57
N ILE A 86 -0.39 0.94 16.19
CA ILE A 86 1.01 1.40 16.15
C ILE A 86 1.37 2.17 17.42
N TRP A 87 2.58 1.96 17.94
CA TRP A 87 3.06 2.67 19.12
C TRP A 87 4.59 2.81 19.12
N TRP A 88 5.08 3.76 19.92
CA TRP A 88 6.50 3.89 20.23
C TRP A 88 6.96 2.73 21.11
N VAL A 89 8.02 2.04 20.70
CA VAL A 89 8.77 1.12 21.56
C VAL A 89 9.84 1.89 22.33
N ASP A 90 10.48 2.85 21.67
CA ASP A 90 11.48 3.73 22.23
C ASP A 90 11.38 5.08 21.49
N ARG A 91 10.81 6.09 22.15
CA ARG A 91 10.56 7.41 21.54
C ARG A 91 11.87 8.17 21.31
N ASP A 92 12.86 7.97 22.19
CA ASP A 92 14.16 8.64 22.12
C ASP A 92 15.05 8.06 21.02
N LYS A 93 14.87 6.80 20.65
CA LYS A 93 15.49 6.22 19.46
C LYS A 93 14.62 6.30 18.21
N GLY A 94 13.39 6.78 18.32
CA GLY A 94 12.41 6.75 17.23
C GLY A 94 12.01 5.35 16.78
N THR A 95 12.10 4.35 17.66
CA THR A 95 11.69 2.97 17.36
C THR A 95 10.20 2.81 17.61
N PHE A 96 9.48 2.29 16.62
CA PHE A 96 8.05 2.03 16.69
C PHE A 96 7.72 0.62 16.21
N GLN A 97 6.56 0.12 16.64
CA GLN A 97 6.09 -1.22 16.30
C GLN A 97 4.63 -1.20 15.88
N PHE A 98 4.28 -2.03 14.89
CA PHE A 98 2.90 -2.29 14.52
C PHE A 98 2.32 -3.46 15.30
N SER A 99 1.02 -3.39 15.57
CA SER A 99 0.21 -4.46 16.12
C SER A 99 0.16 -5.68 15.21
N SER A 100 0.37 -6.88 15.76
CA SER A 100 0.13 -8.12 15.02
C SER A 100 -1.34 -8.25 14.59
N LYS A 101 -2.29 -7.76 15.39
CA LYS A 101 -3.73 -7.89 15.16
C LYS A 101 -4.29 -6.74 14.31
N HIS A 102 -3.96 -5.49 14.64
CA HIS A 102 -4.64 -4.31 14.07
C HIS A 102 -3.83 -3.55 12.99
N LYS A 103 -2.70 -4.10 12.51
CA LYS A 103 -1.90 -3.48 11.42
C LYS A 103 -2.67 -3.28 10.12
N GLU A 104 -3.64 -4.14 9.81
CA GLU A 104 -4.42 -4.01 8.58
C GLU A 104 -5.37 -2.80 8.62
N ALA A 105 -5.90 -2.44 9.79
CA ALA A 105 -6.75 -1.26 9.94
C ALA A 105 -5.97 0.03 9.65
N LEU A 106 -4.72 0.13 10.12
CA LEU A 106 -3.83 1.24 9.82
C LEU A 106 -3.47 1.29 8.32
N ALA A 107 -3.14 0.15 7.73
CA ALA A 107 -2.86 0.08 6.30
C ALA A 107 -4.08 0.52 5.47
N HIS A 108 -5.28 0.13 5.88
CA HIS A 108 -6.52 0.57 5.25
C HIS A 108 -6.72 2.08 5.36
N ARG A 109 -6.53 2.67 6.56
CA ARG A 109 -6.60 4.13 6.77
C ARG A 109 -5.60 4.87 5.88
N TRP A 110 -4.38 4.35 5.74
CA TRP A 110 -3.40 4.90 4.80
C TRP A 110 -3.88 4.83 3.34
N GLY A 111 -4.55 3.74 2.96
CA GLY A 111 -5.14 3.60 1.63
C GLY A 111 -6.18 4.68 1.33
N ILE A 112 -7.07 4.96 2.30
CA ILE A 112 -8.07 6.02 2.23
C ILE A 112 -7.39 7.39 2.14
N GLN A 113 -6.40 7.66 3.00
CA GLN A 113 -5.62 8.91 3.01
C GLN A 113 -4.99 9.22 1.64
N LYS A 114 -4.61 8.19 0.88
CA LYS A 114 -4.03 8.32 -0.46
C LYS A 114 -5.02 8.27 -1.61
N GLY A 115 -6.31 8.03 -1.34
CA GLY A 115 -7.32 7.85 -2.38
C GLY A 115 -7.05 6.62 -3.26
N ASN A 116 -6.47 5.55 -2.70
CA ASN A 116 -6.14 4.37 -3.49
C ASN A 116 -7.41 3.65 -3.96
N ARG A 117 -7.53 3.43 -5.28
CA ARG A 117 -8.63 2.65 -5.88
C ARG A 117 -8.67 1.20 -5.37
N LYS A 118 -7.50 0.62 -5.09
CA LYS A 118 -7.36 -0.75 -4.55
C LYS A 118 -7.03 -0.71 -3.07
N LYS A 119 -7.53 -1.69 -2.31
CA LYS A 119 -7.23 -1.85 -0.89
C LYS A 119 -5.72 -1.85 -0.63
N MET A 120 -5.31 -0.96 0.28
CA MET A 120 -3.99 -0.97 0.88
C MET A 120 -3.95 -2.03 1.98
N THR A 121 -2.92 -2.86 1.97
CA THR A 121 -2.70 -3.93 2.96
C THR A 121 -1.36 -3.70 3.65
N TYR A 122 -1.18 -4.28 4.84
CA TYR A 122 0.09 -4.15 5.54
C TYR A 122 1.26 -4.65 4.70
N GLN A 123 1.08 -5.73 3.93
CA GLN A 123 2.12 -6.26 3.04
C GLN A 123 2.62 -5.22 2.02
N LYS A 124 1.70 -4.49 1.37
CA LYS A 124 2.05 -3.44 0.39
C LYS A 124 2.69 -2.24 1.09
N MET A 125 2.14 -1.83 2.23
CA MET A 125 2.71 -0.74 3.04
C MET A 125 4.12 -1.09 3.54
N ALA A 126 4.34 -2.32 4.00
CA ALA A 126 5.64 -2.81 4.44
C ALA A 126 6.66 -2.85 3.28
N ARG A 127 6.22 -3.06 2.04
CA ARG A 127 7.09 -2.91 0.87
C ARG A 127 7.58 -1.47 0.72
N ALA A 128 6.71 -0.47 0.89
CA ALA A 128 7.11 0.93 0.86
C ALA A 128 8.09 1.27 2.01
N LEU A 129 7.84 0.77 3.22
CA LEU A 129 8.75 0.95 4.36
C LEU A 129 10.15 0.38 4.11
N ARG A 130 10.25 -0.76 3.42
CA ARG A 130 11.56 -1.31 3.04
C ARG A 130 12.29 -0.43 2.03
N ASN A 131 11.57 0.25 1.14
CA ASN A 131 12.19 1.17 0.19
C ASN A 131 12.80 2.39 0.91
N TYR A 132 12.21 2.85 2.02
CA TYR A 132 12.79 3.91 2.84
C TYR A 132 14.12 3.55 3.51
N GLY A 133 14.45 2.26 3.61
CA GLY A 133 15.78 1.83 4.05
C GLY A 133 16.90 2.30 3.12
N LYS A 134 16.58 2.61 1.85
CA LYS A 134 17.53 3.15 0.87
C LYS A 134 17.72 4.66 1.00
N THR A 135 16.63 5.38 1.28
CA THR A 135 16.61 6.85 1.37
C THR A 135 16.91 7.36 2.78
N GLY A 136 16.80 6.49 3.79
CA GLY A 136 17.27 6.74 5.15
C GLY A 136 16.20 7.16 6.15
N GLU A 137 14.97 7.52 5.71
CA GLU A 137 13.94 8.03 6.63
C GLU A 137 13.45 6.97 7.62
N VAL A 138 13.41 5.70 7.20
CA VAL A 138 12.95 4.58 8.02
C VAL A 138 13.83 3.36 7.81
N LYS A 139 14.36 2.81 8.91
CA LYS A 139 15.15 1.59 8.95
C LYS A 139 14.33 0.41 9.49
N LYS A 140 14.51 -0.78 8.90
CA LYS A 140 13.97 -2.02 9.46
C LYS A 140 14.83 -2.47 10.64
N ILE A 141 14.19 -2.75 11.78
CA ILE A 141 14.85 -3.37 12.94
C ILE A 141 14.68 -4.90 12.87
N LYS A 142 15.68 -5.68 13.33
CA LYS A 142 15.64 -7.16 13.41
C LYS A 142 14.70 -7.66 14.53
N LYS A 143 13.50 -7.08 14.61
CA LYS A 143 12.40 -7.42 15.50
C LYS A 143 11.10 -7.42 14.69
N LYS A 144 10.16 -8.30 15.04
CA LYS A 144 8.87 -8.41 14.33
C LYS A 144 8.16 -7.06 14.29
N LEU A 145 7.66 -6.69 13.11
CA LEU A 145 6.85 -5.48 12.89
C LEU A 145 7.47 -4.15 13.40
N THR A 146 8.78 -4.14 13.63
CA THR A 146 9.47 -3.02 14.28
C THR A 146 10.34 -2.28 13.28
N TYR A 147 10.27 -0.96 13.32
CA TYR A 147 10.98 -0.03 12.45
C TYR A 147 11.49 1.15 13.29
N GLN A 148 12.39 1.93 12.71
CA GLN A 148 13.00 3.08 13.37
C GLN A 148 13.08 4.25 12.41
N PHE A 149 12.67 5.44 12.84
CA PHE A 149 12.90 6.69 12.09
C PHE A 149 14.35 7.15 12.24
N SER A 150 14.89 7.83 11.24
CA SER A 150 16.19 8.52 11.38
C SER A 150 16.08 9.75 12.28
N ASP A 151 17.22 10.18 12.81
CA ASP A 151 17.31 11.39 13.63
C ASP A 151 16.88 12.65 12.87
N GLU A 152 17.17 12.72 11.56
CA GLU A 152 16.71 13.79 10.67
C GLU A 152 15.18 13.87 10.64
N VAL A 153 14.49 12.73 10.47
CA VAL A 153 13.02 12.68 10.45
C VAL A 153 12.42 13.05 11.81
N LEU A 154 13.09 12.70 12.90
CA LEU A 154 12.65 13.07 14.25
C LEU A 154 12.88 14.56 14.57
N GLY A 155 13.63 15.28 13.74
CA GLY A 155 14.03 16.68 13.99
C GLY A 155 15.15 16.80 15.01
N LYS A 156 15.99 15.77 15.17
CA LYS A 156 17.12 15.74 16.11
C LYS A 156 18.44 16.21 15.49
N SER A 157 18.38 16.78 14.28
CA SER A 157 19.57 17.24 13.57
C SER A 157 20.17 18.48 14.25
N HIS A 158 21.29 18.25 14.94
CA HIS A 158 22.38 19.19 15.26
C HIS A 158 22.43 19.85 16.65
N LEU A 159 22.30 19.08 17.74
CA LEU A 159 22.68 19.56 19.09
C LEU A 159 23.85 18.83 19.75
N GLU A 160 24.45 17.82 19.11
CA GLU A 160 25.63 17.14 19.69
C GLU A 160 26.68 16.77 18.64
N ARG A 161 27.14 17.75 17.88
CA ARG A 161 28.56 17.76 17.49
C ARG A 161 29.27 18.77 18.38
N LYS A 162 29.53 18.39 19.64
CA LYS A 162 30.65 19.00 20.34
C LYS A 162 31.91 18.47 19.63
N PRO A 163 32.71 19.30 18.94
CA PRO A 163 34.08 18.91 18.69
C PRO A 163 34.71 18.78 20.08
N TYR A 164 35.09 17.57 20.46
CA TYR A 164 36.09 17.43 21.51
C TYR A 164 37.35 18.05 20.91
N VAL A 165 37.69 19.23 21.42
CA VAL A 165 38.97 19.93 21.19
C VAL A 165 40.06 19.19 21.95
#